data_AF-A0A847UA12-F1
#
_entry.id   AF-A0A847UA12-F1
#
_cell.length_a   1.000
_cell.length_b   1.000
_cell.length_c   1.000
_cell.angle_alpha   90.00
_cell.angle_beta   90.00
_cell.angle_gamma   90.00
#
_symmetry.space_group_name_H-M   'P 1'
#
loop_
_entity.id
_entity.type
_entity.pdbx_description
1 polymer ?
#
loop_
_entity_poly.entity_id
_entity_poly.type
_entity_poly.pdbx_seq_one_letter_code
_entity_poly.pdbx_strand_id
1 'polypeptide(L)'
;MQRRKSAYWMKQLDERILEHLNTEGWATPRMMAKSGRFTASPGHIWERCQMLYYIRFVEPIYNDMYDLTTDGMLYLQGQIDADNRPKPPVERVLRG
;
A
#
# COMPACT_ATOMS: atom_id res chain seq x y z
N MET A 1 11.96 -10.83 13.07
CA MET A 1 11.72 -9.79 12.05
C MET A 1 12.26 -8.47 12.57
N GLN A 2 12.91 -7.66 11.72
CA GLN A 2 13.33 -6.31 12.10
C GLN A 2 12.11 -5.40 12.20
N ARG A 3 12.22 -4.31 12.97
CA ARG A 3 11.17 -3.31 13.11
C ARG A 3 10.98 -2.59 11.77
N ARG A 4 9.75 -2.54 11.25
CA ARG A 4 9.39 -1.76 10.05
C ARG A 4 9.58 -0.28 10.33
N LYS A 5 10.06 0.44 9.31
CA LYS A 5 10.42 1.87 9.38
C LYS A 5 9.42 2.67 8.56
N SER A 6 8.22 2.85 9.12
CA SER A 6 7.10 3.54 8.47
C SER A 6 7.36 5.04 8.40
N ALA A 7 7.00 5.65 7.27
CA ALA A 7 7.07 7.11 7.14
C ALA A 7 5.96 7.79 7.94
N TYR A 8 6.17 9.04 8.35
CA TYR A 8 5.20 9.76 9.20
C TYR A 8 3.79 9.90 8.61
N TRP A 9 3.65 9.84 7.28
CA TRP A 9 2.38 9.95 6.57
C TRP A 9 1.67 8.60 6.37
N MET A 10 2.38 7.49 6.62
CA MET A 10 1.81 6.16 6.51
C MET A 10 0.82 5.91 7.64
N LYS A 11 -0.23 5.17 7.33
CA LYS A 11 -1.28 4.75 8.26
C LYS A 11 -1.15 3.27 8.52
N GLN A 12 -1.73 2.78 9.62
CA GLN A 12 -1.88 1.34 9.86
C GLN A 12 -2.58 0.63 8.69
N LEU A 13 -3.48 1.33 7.99
CA LEU A 13 -4.14 0.81 6.79
C LEU A 13 -3.14 0.44 5.67
N ASP A 14 -2.06 1.21 5.49
CA ASP A 14 -1.06 0.90 4.46
C ASP A 14 -0.34 -0.40 4.77
N GLU A 15 0.05 -0.61 6.03
CA GLU A 15 0.65 -1.86 6.48
C GLU A 15 -0.24 -3.05 6.14
N ARG A 16 -1.55 -2.93 6.41
CA ARG A 16 -2.52 -3.99 6.15
C ARG A 16 -2.70 -4.26 4.67
N ILE A 17 -2.64 -3.22 3.82
CA ILE A 17 -2.67 -3.38 2.37
C ILE A 17 -1.44 -4.18 1.91
N LEU A 18 -0.23 -3.78 2.33
CA LEU A 18 1.01 -4.46 1.95
C LEU A 18 1.03 -5.91 2.44
N GLU A 19 0.61 -6.17 3.68
CA GLU A 19 0.52 -7.53 4.23
C GLU A 19 -0.50 -8.40 3.49
N HIS A 20 -1.64 -7.82 3.11
CA HIS A 20 -2.66 -8.52 2.33
C HIS A 20 -2.13 -8.92 0.96
N LEU A 21 -1.50 -7.99 0.24
CA LEU A 21 -0.88 -8.28 -1.05
C LEU A 21 0.25 -9.31 -0.92
N ASN A 22 1.10 -9.21 0.11
CA ASN A 22 2.13 -10.21 0.35
C ASN A 22 1.58 -11.64 0.57
N THR A 23 0.35 -11.74 1.12
CA THR A 23 -0.26 -13.04 1.46
C THR A 23 -1.09 -13.60 0.32
N GLU A 24 -1.88 -12.75 -0.35
CA GLU A 24 -2.87 -13.14 -1.36
C GLU A 24 -2.34 -12.94 -2.80
N GLY A 25 -1.17 -12.32 -2.97
CA GLY A 25 -0.59 -11.90 -4.24
C GLY A 25 -1.16 -10.55 -4.68
N TRP A 26 -2.26 -10.58 -5.43
CA TRP A 26 -2.89 -9.37 -5.95
C TRP A 26 -4.28 -9.16 -5.37
N ALA A 27 -4.71 -7.89 -5.29
CA ALA A 27 -6.08 -7.56 -4.93
C ALA A 27 -6.50 -6.19 -5.47
N THR A 28 -7.81 -6.05 -5.70
CA THR A 28 -8.44 -4.73 -5.92
C THR A 28 -8.88 -4.12 -4.59
N PRO A 29 -9.01 -2.79 -4.49
CA PRO A 29 -9.57 -2.13 -3.31
C PRO A 29 -10.95 -2.68 -2.91
N ARG A 30 -11.77 -3.08 -3.89
CA ARG A 30 -13.08 -3.68 -3.65
C ARG A 30 -12.98 -5.08 -3.04
N MET A 31 -12.01 -5.89 -3.46
CA MET A 31 -11.74 -7.20 -2.85
C MET A 31 -11.25 -7.04 -1.42
N MET A 32 -10.30 -6.13 -1.19
CA MET A 32 -9.78 -5.83 0.14
C MET A 32 -10.90 -5.41 1.10
N ALA A 33 -11.75 -4.45 0.71
CA ALA A 33 -12.88 -4.02 1.53
C ALA A 33 -13.88 -5.15 1.85
N LYS A 34 -14.08 -6.10 0.93
CA LYS A 34 -14.99 -7.25 1.11
C LYS A 34 -14.38 -8.37 1.95
N SER A 35 -13.07 -8.41 2.15
CA SER A 35 -12.39 -9.49 2.87
C SER A 35 -12.71 -9.56 4.37
N GLY A 36 -13.34 -8.50 4.92
CA GLY A 36 -13.57 -8.36 6.37
C GLY A 36 -12.30 -8.05 7.18
N ARG A 37 -11.11 -8.05 6.56
CA ARG A 37 -9.83 -7.69 7.19
C ARG A 37 -9.58 -6.18 7.22
N PHE A 38 -10.39 -5.41 6.50
CA PHE A 38 -10.27 -3.97 6.38
C PHE A 38 -11.54 -3.29 6.89
N THR A 39 -11.38 -2.25 7.70
CA THR A 39 -12.48 -1.41 8.19
C THR A 39 -12.71 -0.16 7.33
N ALA A 40 -11.97 -0.03 6.22
CA ALA A 40 -12.01 1.12 5.32
C ALA A 40 -12.88 0.87 4.08
N SER A 41 -13.46 1.93 3.54
CA SER A 41 -14.21 1.86 2.28
C SER A 41 -13.28 1.54 1.10
N PRO A 42 -13.80 0.95 0.00
CA PRO A 42 -13.00 0.72 -1.21
C PRO A 42 -12.31 1.99 -1.73
N GLY A 43 -12.97 3.15 -1.65
CA GLY A 43 -12.39 4.44 -2.07
C GLY A 43 -11.18 4.84 -1.21
N HIS A 44 -11.28 4.73 0.11
CA HIS A 44 -10.15 5.05 0.99
C HIS A 44 -9.00 4.04 0.81
N ILE A 45 -9.30 2.76 0.58
CA ILE A 45 -8.25 1.76 0.24
C ILE A 45 -7.58 2.14 -1.08
N TRP A 46 -8.33 2.55 -2.10
CA TRP A 46 -7.78 3.00 -3.38
C TRP A 46 -6.85 4.21 -3.22
N GLU A 47 -7.26 5.22 -2.45
CA GLU A 47 -6.41 6.38 -2.13
C GLU A 47 -5.08 5.95 -1.49
N ARG A 48 -5.13 4.97 -0.58
CA ARG A 48 -3.92 4.42 0.04
C ARG A 48 -3.05 3.63 -0.95
N CYS A 49 -3.65 2.82 -1.82
CA CYS A 49 -2.91 2.13 -2.88
C CYS A 49 -2.19 3.13 -3.81
N GLN A 50 -2.81 4.27 -4.14
CA GLN A 50 -2.18 5.33 -4.93
C GLN A 50 -0.97 5.95 -4.20
N MET A 51 -1.08 6.19 -2.89
CA MET A 51 0.05 6.67 -2.10
C MET A 51 1.20 5.67 -2.03
N LEU A 52 0.89 4.38 -1.89
CA LEU A 52 1.89 3.30 -1.88
C LEU A 52 2.51 3.06 -3.26
N TYR A 53 1.73 3.23 -4.32
CA TYR A 53 2.21 3.17 -5.69
C TYR A 53 3.21 4.29 -5.99
N TYR A 54 2.94 5.51 -5.50
CA TYR A 54 3.84 6.65 -5.67
C TYR A 54 5.26 6.39 -5.14
N ILE A 55 5.37 5.69 -4.00
CA ILE A 55 6.66 5.33 -3.40
C ILE A 55 7.22 3.98 -3.89
N ARG A 56 6.56 3.35 -4.88
CA ARG A 56 6.94 2.05 -5.45
C ARG A 56 6.87 0.89 -4.48
N PHE A 57 5.92 0.88 -3.55
CA PHE A 57 5.70 -0.29 -2.68
C PHE A 57 4.70 -1.27 -3.27
N VAL A 58 3.72 -0.77 -4.04
CA VAL A 58 2.79 -1.57 -4.82
C VAL A 58 2.82 -1.13 -6.28
N GLU A 59 2.33 -1.96 -7.19
CA GLU A 59 2.17 -1.62 -8.60
C GLU A 59 0.86 -2.17 -9.18
N PRO A 60 0.22 -1.46 -10.12
CA PRO A 60 -0.96 -1.99 -10.80
C PRO A 60 -0.54 -3.02 -11.85
N ILE A 61 -1.12 -4.23 -11.79
CA ILE A 61 -0.96 -5.24 -12.85
C ILE A 61 -1.96 -4.98 -13.99
N TYR A 62 -3.20 -4.64 -13.61
CA TYR A 62 -4.27 -4.34 -14.57
C TYR A 62 -5.36 -3.48 -13.89
N ASN A 63 -5.73 -2.36 -14.49
CA ASN A 63 -6.72 -1.42 -13.93
C ASN A 63 -6.41 -1.04 -12.47
N ASP A 64 -7.27 -1.44 -11.51
CA ASP A 64 -7.15 -1.20 -10.07
C ASP A 64 -6.68 -2.45 -9.30
N MET A 65 -6.14 -3.45 -9.99
CA MET A 65 -5.53 -4.64 -9.38
C MET A 65 -4.07 -4.33 -9.02
N TYR A 66 -3.75 -4.32 -7.73
CA TYR A 66 -2.41 -4.06 -7.24
C TYR A 66 -1.72 -5.35 -6.80
N ASP A 67 -0.40 -5.39 -6.94
CA ASP A 67 0.49 -6.40 -6.38
C ASP A 67 1.66 -5.72 -5.65
N LEU A 68 2.34 -6.48 -4.80
CA LEU A 68 3.45 -6.02 -4.00
C LEU A 68 4.75 -6.04 -4.82
N THR A 69 5.44 -4.91 -4.84
CA THR A 69 6.77 -4.82 -5.46
C THR A 69 7.85 -5.44 -4.56
N THR A 70 9.05 -5.64 -5.10
CA THR A 70 10.23 -6.02 -4.30
C THR A 70 10.50 -5.04 -3.16
N ASP A 71 10.38 -3.73 -3.40
CA ASP A 71 10.58 -2.71 -2.37
C ASP A 71 9.53 -2.81 -1.26
N GLY A 72 8.27 -3.10 -1.61
CA GLY A 72 7.21 -3.38 -0.64
C GLY A 72 7.51 -4.61 0.23
N MET A 73 8.05 -5.69 -0.36
CA MET A 73 8.47 -6.88 0.38
C MET A 73 9.63 -6.58 1.34
N LEU A 74 10.65 -5.86 0.86
CA LEU A 74 11.81 -5.47 1.67
C LEU A 74 11.41 -4.52 2.82
N TYR A 75 10.44 -3.64 2.58
CA TYR A 75 9.82 -2.82 3.62
C TYR A 75 9.16 -3.67 4.71
N LEU A 76 8.33 -4.65 4.34
CA LEU A 76 7.67 -5.55 5.30
C LEU A 76 8.66 -6.35 6.14
N GLN A 77 9.85 -6.64 5.59
CA GLN A 77 10.97 -7.31 6.26
C GLN A 77 11.82 -6.37 7.14
N GLY A 78 11.57 -5.05 7.09
CA GLY A 78 12.32 -4.03 7.84
C GLY A 78 13.65 -3.61 7.20
N GLN A 79 13.87 -3.96 5.93
CA GLN A 79 15.11 -3.66 5.20
C GLN A 79 15.10 -2.27 4.54
N ILE A 80 13.90 -1.73 4.26
CA ILE A 80 13.72 -0.40 3.69
C ILE A 80 13.11 0.54 4.71
N ASP A 81 13.64 1.76 4.73
CA ASP A 81 13.08 2.90 5.43
C ASP A 81 12.16 3.69 4.50
N ALA A 82 10.88 3.79 4.85
CA ALA A 82 9.89 4.49 4.03
C ALA A 82 10.08 6.01 4.09
N ASP A 83 10.72 6.57 5.12
CA ASP A 83 11.04 8.01 5.18
C ASP A 83 12.09 8.43 4.14
N ASN A 84 12.83 7.47 3.57
CA ASN A 84 13.76 7.72 2.46
C ASN A 84 13.07 7.78 1.07
N ARG A 85 11.75 7.59 1.02
CA ARG A 85 10.96 7.67 -0.23
C ARG A 85 10.39 9.09 -0.40
N PRO A 86 10.16 9.54 -1.65
CA PRO A 86 9.54 10.84 -1.87
C PRO A 86 8.14 10.87 -1.26
N LYS A 87 7.79 11.97 -0.58
CA LYS A 87 6.46 12.12 0.00
C LYS A 87 5.39 12.13 -1.10
N PRO A 88 4.34 11.29 -1.01
CA PRO A 88 3.21 11.36 -1.94
C PRO A 88 2.50 12.71 -1.85
N PRO A 89 2.36 13.46 -2.95
CA PRO A 89 1.54 14.65 -2.97
C PRO A 89 0.06 14.25 -2.90
N VAL A 90 -0.58 14.54 -1.76
CA VAL A 90 -2.00 14.24 -1.50
C VAL A 90 -2.91 14.78 -2.62
N GLU A 91 -2.56 15.93 -3.19
CA GLU A 91 -3.29 16.58 -4.28
C GLU A 91 -3.27 15.82 -5.61
N ARG A 92 -2.23 15.02 -5.90
CA ARG A 92 -2.19 14.20 -7.12
C ARG A 92 -2.98 12.90 -6.98
N VAL A 93 -3.18 12.42 -5.76
CA VAL A 93 -3.89 11.16 -5.47
C VAL A 93 -5.41 11.31 -5.64
N LEU A 94 -5.96 12.51 -5.45
CA LEU A 94 -7.40 12.79 -5.51
C LEU A 94 -7.91 13.23 -6.90
N ARG A 95 -7.07 13.21 -7.95
CA ARG A 95 -7.44 13.65 -9.31
C ARG A 95 -7.68 12.51 -10.31
N GLY A 96 -7.74 11.26 -9.84
CA GLY A 96 -8.03 10.07 -10.65
C GLY A 96 -9.49 9.68 -10.60
#